data_AF-A0A7D8UFG4-F1
#
_entry.id   AF-A0A7D8UFG4-F1
#
_cell.length_a   1.000
_cell.length_b   1.000
_cell.length_c   1.000
_cell.angle_alpha   90.00
_cell.angle_beta   90.00
_cell.angle_gamma   90.00
#
_symmetry.space_group_name_H-M   'P 1'
#
loop_
_entity.id
_entity.type
_entity.pdbx_description
1 polymer ?
#
loop_
_entity_poly.entity_id
_entity_poly.type
_entity_poly.pdbx_seq_one_letter_code
_entity_poly.pdbx_strand_id
1 'polypeptide(L)'
;MSAGFAIGAPDFNTVRSRSMNAAESLPAPQRLERLLQLWRDEHAELIRSIREITLWLGEVAVLPDSPYAELTERLTEFRLRMSRHFEREDVLGADMREVYGCVEAEANARRAEADHHHLVNRLDALIAKLTAPQPDFDSFQDAVQQVSLFVDAVEQHEEEESQGLQWLSSPNPESRPAGEF
;
A
#
# COMPACT_ATOMS: atom_id res chain seq x y z
N MET A 1 42.95 7.56 17.02
CA MET A 1 42.41 6.18 17.05
C MET A 1 41.12 6.23 17.83
N SER A 2 39.98 6.35 17.14
CA SER A 2 38.66 6.32 17.78
C SER A 2 37.90 5.13 17.21
N ALA A 3 37.61 4.18 18.09
CA ALA A 3 36.82 3.00 17.80
C ALA A 3 35.39 3.20 18.31
N GLY A 4 34.43 2.74 17.50
CA GLY A 4 33.20 2.10 17.96
C GLY A 4 32.08 3.01 18.45
N PHE A 5 30.96 3.00 17.75
CA PHE A 5 29.80 2.16 18.12
C PHE A 5 28.78 2.24 16.98
N ALA A 6 28.80 1.27 16.07
CA ALA A 6 27.69 1.05 15.14
C ALA A 6 26.64 0.23 15.89
N ILE A 7 25.63 0.89 16.44
CA ILE A 7 24.40 0.22 16.88
C ILE A 7 23.67 -0.14 15.59
N GLY A 8 23.84 -1.38 15.13
CA GLY A 8 23.05 -1.92 14.03
C GLY A 8 21.59 -1.94 14.48
N ALA A 9 20.77 -1.07 13.92
CA ALA A 9 19.33 -1.20 14.02
C ALA A 9 18.95 -2.61 13.52
N PRO A 10 18.08 -3.35 14.23
CA PRO A 10 17.67 -4.67 13.78
C PRO A 10 17.07 -4.54 12.39
N ASP A 11 17.55 -5.38 11.47
CA ASP A 11 16.95 -5.53 10.16
C ASP A 11 15.47 -5.93 10.33
N PHE A 12 14.58 -4.96 10.10
CA PHE A 12 13.15 -5.11 10.26
C PHE A 12 12.60 -6.26 9.40
N ASN A 13 13.24 -6.62 8.28
CA ASN A 13 12.84 -7.77 7.48
C ASN A 13 13.04 -9.09 8.25
N THR A 14 14.11 -9.22 9.04
CA THR A 14 14.43 -10.44 9.79
C THR A 14 13.44 -10.69 10.95
N VAL A 15 12.94 -9.65 11.60
CA VAL A 15 11.91 -9.76 12.66
C VAL A 15 10.53 -10.07 12.06
N ARG A 16 10.25 -9.54 10.87
CA ARG A 16 8.94 -9.64 10.19
C ARG A 16 8.71 -11.00 9.52
N SER A 17 9.74 -11.60 8.90
CA SER A 17 9.64 -12.96 8.32
C SER A 17 9.39 -14.05 9.37
N ARG A 18 9.86 -13.87 10.62
CA ARG A 18 9.51 -14.77 11.74
C ARG A 18 8.04 -14.65 12.17
N SER A 19 7.46 -13.46 12.08
CA SER A 19 6.07 -13.23 12.47
C SER A 19 5.05 -13.82 11.49
N MET A 20 5.35 -13.85 10.20
CA MET A 20 4.47 -14.47 9.18
C MET A 20 4.48 -16.01 9.29
N ASN A 21 5.64 -16.65 9.48
CA ASN A 21 5.73 -18.11 9.68
C ASN A 21 4.95 -18.62 10.91
N ALA A 22 4.81 -17.80 11.96
CA ALA A 22 4.01 -18.17 13.13
C ALA A 22 2.49 -18.01 12.87
N ALA A 23 2.08 -17.10 11.99
CA ALA A 23 0.68 -16.86 11.65
C ALA A 23 0.10 -17.98 10.77
N GLU A 24 0.90 -18.58 9.88
CA GLU A 24 0.47 -19.69 9.02
C GLU A 24 0.02 -20.94 9.79
N SER A 25 0.48 -21.10 11.04
CA SER A 25 0.10 -22.19 11.93
C SER A 25 -1.21 -21.99 12.70
N LEU A 26 -1.84 -20.80 12.59
CA LEU A 26 -3.09 -20.49 13.29
C LEU A 26 -4.32 -21.04 12.53
N PRO A 27 -5.42 -21.37 13.23
CA PRO A 27 -6.72 -21.60 12.60
C PRO A 27 -7.14 -20.40 11.75
N ALA A 28 -7.78 -20.66 10.60
CA ALA A 28 -8.10 -19.63 9.60
C ALA A 28 -8.80 -18.36 10.17
N PRO A 29 -9.76 -18.44 11.12
CA PRO A 29 -10.36 -17.24 11.71
C PRO A 29 -9.38 -16.38 12.52
N GLN A 30 -8.46 -17.00 13.25
CA GLN A 30 -7.45 -16.30 14.05
C GLN A 30 -6.34 -15.71 13.16
N ARG A 31 -6.01 -16.41 12.06
CA ARG A 31 -5.10 -15.91 11.02
C ARG A 31 -5.68 -14.66 10.36
N LEU A 32 -6.96 -14.71 9.98
CA LEU A 32 -7.68 -13.58 9.39
C LEU A 32 -7.76 -12.37 10.33
N GLU A 33 -8.14 -12.53 11.60
CA GLU A 33 -8.20 -11.42 12.55
C GLU A 33 -6.85 -10.72 12.70
N ARG A 34 -5.77 -11.50 12.78
CA ARG A 34 -4.40 -10.98 12.86
C ARG A 34 -3.99 -10.24 11.59
N LEU A 35 -4.31 -10.78 10.41
CA LEU A 35 -4.02 -10.13 9.13
C LEU A 35 -4.82 -8.84 8.94
N LEU A 36 -6.10 -8.82 9.35
CA LEU A 36 -6.91 -7.60 9.33
C LEU A 36 -6.34 -6.52 10.24
N GLN A 37 -5.84 -6.88 11.43
CA GLN A 37 -5.20 -5.90 12.31
C GLN A 37 -3.90 -5.37 11.70
N LEU A 38 -3.06 -6.24 11.14
CA LEU A 38 -1.84 -5.85 10.46
C LEU A 38 -2.11 -4.93 9.26
N TRP A 39 -3.12 -5.26 8.46
CA TRP A 39 -3.59 -4.46 7.34
C TRP A 39 -4.02 -3.06 7.81
N ARG A 40 -4.82 -2.94 8.87
CA ARG A 40 -5.24 -1.63 9.42
C ARG A 40 -4.05 -0.77 9.83
N ASP A 41 -3.07 -1.37 10.49
CA ASP A 41 -1.88 -0.66 10.96
C ASP A 41 -1.08 -0.13 9.76
N GLU A 42 -0.88 -0.94 8.72
CA GLU A 42 -0.13 -0.59 7.51
C GLU A 42 -0.86 0.40 6.61
N HIS A 43 -2.16 0.19 6.40
CA HIS A 43 -3.02 1.15 5.71
C HIS A 43 -2.93 2.52 6.38
N ALA A 44 -2.97 2.58 7.71
CA ALA A 44 -2.77 3.85 8.43
C ALA A 44 -1.38 4.47 8.21
N GLU A 45 -0.33 3.66 8.02
CA GLU A 45 1.01 4.14 7.64
C GLU A 45 1.08 4.63 6.19
N LEU A 46 0.40 3.96 5.26
CA LEU A 46 0.31 4.36 3.86
C LEU A 46 -0.43 5.68 3.72
N ILE A 47 -1.61 5.82 4.35
CA ILE A 47 -2.38 7.08 4.38
C ILE A 47 -1.56 8.23 4.98
N ARG A 48 -0.74 7.96 6.00
CA ARG A 48 0.18 8.98 6.54
C ARG A 48 1.22 9.39 5.50
N SER A 49 1.81 8.42 4.81
CA SER A 49 2.81 8.66 3.76
C SER A 49 2.22 9.46 2.59
N ILE A 50 0.98 9.16 2.20
CA ILE A 50 0.23 9.92 1.20
C ILE A 50 0.09 11.38 1.63
N ARG A 51 -0.41 11.63 2.85
CA ARG A 51 -0.59 13.00 3.38
C ARG A 51 0.72 13.77 3.43
N GLU A 52 1.81 13.13 3.82
CA GLU A 52 3.15 13.73 3.85
C GLU A 52 3.58 14.18 2.45
N ILE A 53 3.37 13.35 1.42
CA ILE A 53 3.66 13.70 0.02
C ILE A 53 2.76 14.83 -0.46
N THR A 54 1.45 14.76 -0.22
CA THR A 54 0.49 15.79 -0.63
C THR A 54 0.82 17.15 -0.04
N LEU A 55 1.15 17.21 1.26
CA LEU A 55 1.57 18.43 1.93
C LEU A 55 2.85 18.99 1.30
N TRP A 56 3.85 18.13 1.11
CA TRP A 56 5.12 18.54 0.52
C TRP A 56 4.96 19.04 -0.92
N LEU A 57 4.13 18.38 -1.75
CA LEU A 57 3.80 18.84 -3.10
C LEU A 57 3.20 20.25 -3.09
N GLY A 58 2.30 20.53 -2.13
CA GLY A 58 1.73 21.86 -1.94
C GLY A 58 2.78 22.92 -1.58
N GLU A 59 3.79 22.56 -0.80
CA GLU A 59 4.91 23.45 -0.43
C GLU A 59 5.84 23.72 -1.62
N VAL A 60 6.20 22.70 -2.40
CA VAL A 60 7.16 22.86 -3.50
C VAL A 60 6.54 23.43 -4.78
N ALA A 61 5.23 23.35 -4.95
CA ALA A 61 4.53 23.88 -6.13
C ALA A 61 4.73 25.40 -6.31
N VAL A 62 5.02 26.13 -5.23
CA VAL A 62 5.21 27.59 -5.23
C VAL A 62 6.69 28.01 -5.30
N LEU A 63 7.62 27.06 -5.29
CA LEU A 63 9.05 27.36 -5.33
C LEU A 63 9.51 27.72 -6.75
N PRO A 64 10.49 28.63 -6.89
CA PRO A 64 11.03 29.00 -8.19
C PRO A 64 11.96 27.93 -8.79
N ASP A 65 12.58 27.11 -7.94
CA ASP A 65 13.43 26.00 -8.35
C ASP A 65 12.60 24.72 -8.50
N SER A 66 13.06 23.81 -9.37
CA SER A 66 12.39 22.53 -9.61
C SER A 66 13.11 21.37 -8.90
N PRO A 67 12.68 20.95 -7.70
CA PRO A 67 13.33 19.90 -6.92
C PRO A 67 13.00 18.48 -7.45
N TYR A 68 13.23 18.22 -8.74
CA TYR A 68 12.95 16.91 -9.37
C TYR A 68 13.65 15.75 -8.67
N ALA A 69 14.89 15.96 -8.20
CA ALA A 69 15.65 14.93 -7.51
C ALA A 69 15.00 14.53 -6.16
N GLU A 70 14.57 15.52 -5.37
CA GLU A 70 13.90 15.24 -4.09
C GLU A 70 12.53 14.61 -4.31
N LEU A 71 11.76 15.07 -5.31
CA LEU A 71 10.49 14.45 -5.68
C LEU A 71 10.68 12.98 -6.07
N THR A 72 11.73 12.67 -6.84
CA THR A 72 12.08 11.31 -7.26
C THR A 72 12.43 10.43 -6.05
N GLU A 73 13.25 10.93 -5.13
CA GLU A 73 13.63 10.21 -3.91
C GLU A 73 12.39 9.87 -3.07
N ARG A 74 11.54 10.86 -2.81
CA ARG A 74 10.29 10.66 -2.05
C ARG A 74 9.35 9.66 -2.71
N LEU A 75 9.18 9.73 -4.03
CA LEU A 75 8.34 8.75 -4.75
C LEU A 75 8.95 7.36 -4.78
N THR A 76 10.28 7.24 -4.77
CA THR A 76 10.97 5.95 -4.68
C THR A 76 10.72 5.31 -3.31
N GLU A 77 10.79 6.09 -2.23
CA GLU A 77 10.41 5.61 -0.90
C GLU A 77 8.93 5.22 -0.83
N PHE A 78 8.06 6.05 -1.39
CA PHE A 78 6.62 5.78 -1.46
C PHE A 78 6.32 4.49 -2.21
N ARG A 79 6.96 4.27 -3.36
CA ARG A 79 6.87 3.04 -4.15
C ARG A 79 7.19 1.82 -3.30
N LEU A 80 8.26 1.87 -2.51
CA LEU A 80 8.68 0.74 -1.68
C LEU A 80 7.64 0.43 -0.59
N ARG A 81 7.05 1.46 0.02
CA ARG A 81 5.98 1.29 1.01
C ARG A 81 4.72 0.69 0.37
N MET A 82 4.28 1.25 -0.76
CA MET A 82 3.11 0.80 -1.51
C MET A 82 3.24 -0.65 -1.99
N SER A 83 4.40 -1.03 -2.55
CA SER A 83 4.63 -2.41 -3.01
C SER A 83 4.53 -3.42 -1.86
N ARG A 84 5.07 -3.08 -0.68
CA ARG A 84 4.99 -3.94 0.50
C ARG A 84 3.58 -4.05 1.08
N HIS A 85 2.79 -2.99 0.95
CA HIS A 85 1.39 -2.94 1.37
C HIS A 85 0.55 -3.85 0.47
N PHE A 86 0.63 -3.67 -0.85
CA PHE A 86 -0.08 -4.49 -1.85
C PHE A 86 0.27 -5.98 -1.76
N GLU A 87 1.56 -6.35 -1.62
CA GLU A 87 1.97 -7.75 -1.45
C GLU A 87 1.26 -8.43 -0.25
N ARG A 88 0.89 -7.66 0.78
CA ARG A 88 0.21 -8.19 1.97
C ARG A 88 -1.29 -8.23 1.79
N GLU A 89 -1.85 -7.25 1.09
CA GLU A 89 -3.26 -7.28 0.69
C GLU A 89 -3.56 -8.47 -0.21
N ASP A 90 -2.64 -8.83 -1.10
CA ASP A 90 -2.77 -10.03 -1.94
C ASP A 90 -2.81 -11.30 -1.07
N VAL A 91 -1.98 -11.38 -0.03
CA VAL A 91 -2.00 -12.48 0.96
C VAL A 91 -3.29 -12.48 1.77
N LEU A 92 -3.74 -11.32 2.25
CA LEU A 92 -5.01 -11.18 2.97
C LEU A 92 -6.18 -11.59 2.08
N GLY A 93 -6.20 -11.18 0.83
CA GLY A 93 -7.21 -11.55 -0.16
C GLY A 93 -7.22 -13.05 -0.45
N ALA A 94 -6.06 -13.72 -0.49
CA ALA A 94 -5.99 -15.17 -0.55
C ALA A 94 -6.62 -15.85 0.67
N ASP A 95 -6.32 -15.37 1.87
CA ASP A 95 -6.89 -15.90 3.12
C ASP A 95 -8.39 -15.66 3.24
N MET A 96 -8.88 -14.48 2.83
CA MET A 96 -10.30 -14.18 2.81
C MET A 96 -11.05 -15.10 1.84
N ARG A 97 -10.46 -15.38 0.66
CA ARG A 97 -11.04 -16.37 -0.27
C ARG A 97 -11.15 -17.74 0.36
N GLU A 98 -10.14 -18.17 1.12
CA GLU A 98 -10.16 -19.47 1.83
C GLU A 98 -11.24 -19.51 2.92
N VAL A 99 -11.38 -18.43 3.71
CA VAL A 99 -12.32 -18.38 4.84
C VAL A 99 -13.77 -18.23 4.39
N TYR A 100 -14.05 -17.31 3.47
CA TYR A 100 -15.42 -16.99 3.07
C TYR A 100 -15.92 -17.86 1.91
N GLY A 101 -15.02 -18.32 1.02
CA GLY A 101 -15.37 -19.19 -0.10
C GLY A 101 -16.41 -18.63 -1.07
N CYS A 102 -16.68 -17.32 -1.05
CA CYS A 102 -17.72 -16.69 -1.86
C CYS A 102 -17.15 -16.00 -3.11
N VAL A 103 -17.99 -15.89 -4.13
CA VAL A 103 -17.62 -15.32 -5.45
C VAL A 103 -17.27 -13.85 -5.33
N GLU A 104 -17.94 -13.13 -4.43
CA GLU A 104 -17.72 -11.71 -4.16
C GLU A 104 -16.32 -11.45 -3.61
N ALA A 105 -15.87 -12.25 -2.64
CA ALA A 105 -14.51 -12.15 -2.09
C ALA A 105 -13.45 -12.44 -3.17
N GLU A 106 -13.73 -13.41 -4.05
CA GLU A 106 -12.81 -13.74 -5.16
C GLU A 106 -12.74 -12.64 -6.21
N ALA A 107 -13.90 -12.06 -6.59
CA ALA A 107 -13.98 -10.96 -7.53
C ALA A 107 -13.27 -9.71 -7.00
N ASN A 108 -13.47 -9.38 -5.72
CA ASN A 108 -12.78 -8.27 -5.06
C ASN A 108 -11.27 -8.48 -5.04
N ALA A 109 -10.79 -9.66 -4.64
CA ALA A 109 -9.35 -9.96 -4.61
C ALA A 109 -8.70 -9.84 -6.00
N ARG A 110 -9.35 -10.36 -7.05
CA ARG A 110 -8.85 -10.25 -8.43
C ARG A 110 -8.81 -8.81 -8.94
N ARG A 111 -9.79 -8.00 -8.54
CA ARG A 111 -9.83 -6.58 -8.88
C ARG A 111 -8.69 -5.82 -8.19
N ALA A 112 -8.55 -6.00 -6.88
CA ALA A 112 -7.45 -5.43 -6.08
C ALA A 112 -6.09 -5.74 -6.68
N GLU A 113 -5.79 -7.01 -6.96
CA GLU A 113 -4.52 -7.44 -7.57
C GLU A 113 -4.23 -6.73 -8.91
N ALA A 114 -5.25 -6.58 -9.76
CA ALA A 114 -5.10 -5.87 -11.04
C ALA A 114 -4.84 -4.37 -10.83
N ASP A 115 -5.54 -3.75 -9.88
CA ASP A 115 -5.38 -2.33 -9.54
C ASP A 115 -4.01 -2.07 -8.90
N HIS A 116 -3.50 -2.96 -8.04
CA HIS A 116 -2.15 -2.94 -7.46
C HIS A 116 -1.08 -2.89 -8.55
N HIS A 117 -1.15 -3.83 -9.49
CA HIS A 117 -0.21 -3.86 -10.63
C HIS A 117 -0.30 -2.59 -11.47
N HIS A 118 -1.50 -2.07 -11.71
CA HIS A 118 -1.68 -0.83 -12.45
C HIS A 118 -1.03 0.37 -11.74
N LEU A 119 -1.30 0.54 -10.44
CA LEU A 119 -0.78 1.65 -9.64
C LEU A 119 0.75 1.59 -9.51
N VAL A 120 1.33 0.41 -9.25
CA VAL A 120 2.80 0.24 -9.20
C VAL A 120 3.44 0.59 -10.53
N ASN A 121 2.90 0.10 -11.65
CA ASN A 121 3.44 0.40 -12.98
C ASN A 121 3.33 1.90 -13.31
N ARG A 122 2.23 2.54 -12.93
CA ARG A 122 2.04 3.99 -13.10
C ARG A 122 3.05 4.79 -12.29
N LEU A 123 3.33 4.40 -11.05
CA LEU A 123 4.34 5.04 -10.21
C LEU A 123 5.75 4.84 -10.76
N ASP A 124 6.10 3.62 -11.18
CA ASP A 124 7.40 3.34 -11.80
C ASP A 124 7.61 4.19 -13.07
N ALA A 125 6.56 4.38 -13.89
CA ALA A 125 6.62 5.25 -15.05
C ALA A 125 6.82 6.74 -14.67
N LEU A 126 6.17 7.23 -13.61
CA LEU A 126 6.37 8.60 -13.12
C LEU A 126 7.80 8.79 -12.60
N ILE A 127 8.31 7.87 -11.79
CA ILE A 127 9.69 7.90 -11.26
C ILE A 127 10.70 7.91 -12.43
N ALA A 128 10.48 7.06 -13.44
CA ALA A 128 11.36 7.01 -14.61
C ALA A 128 11.39 8.34 -15.37
N LYS A 129 10.25 9.00 -15.56
CA LYS A 129 10.17 10.33 -16.20
C LYS A 129 10.90 11.40 -15.38
N LEU A 130 10.73 11.40 -14.07
CA LEU A 130 11.36 12.38 -13.16
C LEU A 130 12.87 12.20 -13.06
N THR A 131 13.36 10.96 -13.19
CA THR A 131 14.79 10.62 -13.12
C THR A 131 15.53 10.90 -14.44
N ALA A 132 14.80 11.11 -15.54
CA ALA A 132 15.41 11.33 -16.84
C ALA A 132 16.33 12.59 -16.80
N PRO A 133 17.47 12.61 -17.52
CA PRO A 133 18.34 13.78 -17.57
C PRO A 133 17.64 15.06 -18.04
N GLN A 134 16.59 14.89 -18.85
CA GLN A 134 15.62 15.92 -19.20
C GLN A 134 14.23 15.32 -18.96
N PRO A 135 13.58 15.62 -17.83
CA PRO A 135 12.24 15.11 -17.53
C PRO A 135 11.25 15.53 -18.61
N ASP A 136 10.45 14.56 -19.06
CA ASP A 136 9.41 14.75 -20.11
C ASP A 136 8.13 15.36 -19.49
N PHE A 137 8.27 16.59 -18.99
CA PHE A 137 7.20 17.43 -18.47
C PHE A 137 7.36 18.84 -19.05
N ASP A 138 6.24 19.50 -19.37
CA ASP A 138 6.27 20.88 -19.86
C ASP A 138 6.79 21.86 -18.77
N SER A 139 6.51 21.56 -17.50
CA SER A 139 7.00 22.27 -16.33
C SER A 139 7.06 21.38 -15.08
N PHE A 140 7.71 21.87 -14.01
CA PHE A 140 7.68 21.17 -12.72
C PHE A 140 6.27 21.13 -12.11
N GLN A 141 5.44 22.15 -12.38
CA GLN A 141 4.05 22.18 -11.96
C GLN A 141 3.24 21.07 -12.64
N ASP A 142 3.52 20.77 -13.91
CA ASP A 142 2.88 19.63 -14.59
C ASP A 142 3.33 18.30 -13.96
N ALA A 143 4.60 18.18 -13.58
CA ALA A 143 5.09 17.02 -12.84
C ALA A 143 4.37 16.86 -11.48
N VAL A 144 4.26 17.94 -10.70
CA VAL A 144 3.51 17.97 -9.44
C VAL A 144 2.05 17.54 -9.66
N GLN A 145 1.38 18.09 -10.68
CA GLN A 145 0.00 17.73 -11.00
C GLN A 145 -0.15 16.25 -11.33
N GLN A 146 0.75 15.68 -12.12
CA GLN A 146 0.73 14.24 -12.46
C GLN A 146 0.91 13.36 -11.23
N VAL A 147 1.76 13.78 -10.28
CA VAL A 147 1.96 13.08 -9.01
C VAL A 147 0.73 13.22 -8.11
N SER A 148 0.12 14.41 -8.00
CA SER A 148 -1.13 14.60 -7.24
C SER A 148 -2.25 13.71 -7.77
N LEU A 149 -2.45 13.66 -9.08
CA LEU A 149 -3.43 12.76 -9.71
C LEU A 149 -3.13 11.27 -9.49
N PHE A 150 -1.87 10.92 -9.24
CA PHE A 150 -1.51 9.55 -8.89
C PHE A 150 -1.83 9.27 -7.42
N VAL A 151 -1.48 10.20 -6.52
CA VAL A 151 -1.80 10.10 -5.10
C VAL A 151 -3.31 9.99 -4.87
N ASP A 152 -4.12 10.83 -5.53
CA ASP A 152 -5.58 10.77 -5.46
C ASP A 152 -6.12 9.39 -5.89
N ALA A 153 -5.50 8.77 -6.90
CA ALA A 153 -5.90 7.45 -7.37
C ALA A 153 -5.55 6.34 -6.36
N VAL A 154 -4.43 6.47 -5.65
CA VAL A 154 -4.10 5.55 -4.55
C VAL A 154 -5.08 5.75 -3.38
N GLU A 155 -5.37 6.99 -2.98
CA GLU A 155 -6.36 7.24 -1.92
C GLU A 155 -7.74 6.64 -2.25
N GLN A 156 -8.20 6.81 -3.48
CA GLN A 156 -9.46 6.22 -3.92
C GLN A 156 -9.43 4.68 -3.85
N HIS A 157 -8.34 4.05 -4.34
CA HIS A 157 -8.15 2.60 -4.26
C HIS A 157 -8.25 2.10 -2.82
N GLU A 158 -7.51 2.72 -1.91
CA GLU A 158 -7.46 2.38 -0.49
C GLU A 158 -8.83 2.55 0.20
N GLU A 159 -9.61 3.56 -0.19
CA GLU A 159 -10.98 3.76 0.30
C GLU A 159 -11.92 2.64 -0.19
N GLU A 160 -11.84 2.26 -1.47
CA GLU A 160 -12.66 1.18 -2.05
C GLU A 160 -12.39 -0.16 -1.37
N GLU A 161 -11.12 -0.48 -1.09
CA GLU A 161 -10.74 -1.71 -0.39
C GLU A 161 -11.19 -1.70 1.08
N SER A 162 -11.03 -0.57 1.77
CA SER A 162 -11.51 -0.40 3.14
C SER A 162 -13.01 -0.66 3.25
N GLN A 163 -13.81 -0.14 2.31
CA GLN A 163 -15.24 -0.38 2.25
C GLN A 163 -15.56 -1.85 1.98
N GLY A 164 -14.81 -2.49 1.05
CA GLY A 164 -14.94 -3.92 0.76
C GLY A 164 -14.66 -4.81 1.97
N LEU A 165 -13.57 -4.53 2.69
CA LEU A 165 -13.21 -5.24 3.93
C LEU A 165 -14.22 -4.99 5.04
N GLN A 166 -14.74 -3.78 5.19
CA GLN A 166 -15.78 -3.47 6.17
C GLN A 166 -17.07 -4.25 5.88
N TRP A 167 -17.45 -4.38 4.61
CA TRP A 167 -18.61 -5.17 4.21
C TRP A 167 -18.42 -6.67 4.53
N LEU A 168 -17.25 -7.23 4.22
CA LEU A 168 -16.91 -8.64 4.49
C LEU A 168 -16.74 -8.96 5.99
N SER A 169 -16.28 -7.98 6.78
CA SER A 169 -16.07 -8.14 8.23
C SER A 169 -17.30 -7.83 9.07
N SER A 170 -18.32 -7.20 8.49
CA SER A 170 -19.59 -6.97 9.17
C SER A 170 -20.30 -8.31 9.39
N PRO A 171 -20.81 -8.59 10.61
CA PRO A 171 -21.58 -9.81 10.88
C PRO A 171 -22.89 -9.72 10.12
N ASN A 172 -22.91 -10.19 8.87
CA ASN A 172 -24.10 -10.20 8.05
C ASN A 172 -25.00 -11.36 8.51
N PRO A 173 -26.16 -11.11 9.14
CA PRO A 173 -27.03 -12.18 9.67
C PRO A 173 -27.57 -13.11 8.58
N GLU A 174 -27.51 -12.70 7.31
CA GLU A 174 -27.97 -13.47 6.15
C GLU A 174 -26.88 -14.37 5.52
N SER A 175 -25.63 -14.28 5.99
CA SER A 175 -24.50 -15.08 5.49
C SER A 175 -24.26 -16.38 6.27
N ARG A 176 -25.16 -16.75 7.18
CA ARG A 176 -25.13 -18.10 7.79
C ARG A 176 -25.28 -19.13 6.67
N PRO A 177 -24.36 -20.09 6.54
CA PRO A 177 -24.52 -21.16 5.57
C PRO A 177 -25.88 -21.82 5.80
N ALA A 178 -26.66 -21.97 4.73
CA ALA A 178 -27.93 -22.67 4.73
C ALA A 178 -27.69 -24.15 5.08
N GLY A 179 -27.54 -24.47 6.37
CA GLY A 179 -27.13 -25.81 6.78
C GLY A 179 -27.04 -26.09 8.28
N GLU A 180 -27.20 -25.10 9.17
CA GLU A 180 -27.29 -25.35 10.61
C GLU A 180 -28.71 -25.04 11.14
N PHE A 181 -29.54 -26.08 11.12
CA PHE A 181 -30.76 -26.21 11.94
C PHE A 181 -30.71 -27.52 12.71
#